data_AF-A0A7C7GZQ6-F1
#
_entry.id   AF-A0A7C7GZQ6-F1
#
_cell.length_a   1.000
_cell.length_b   1.000
_cell.length_c   1.000
_cell.angle_alpha   90.00
_cell.angle_beta   90.00
_cell.angle_gamma   90.00
#
_symmetry.space_group_name_H-M   'P 1'
#
loop_
_entity.id
_entity.type
_entity.pdbx_description
1 polymer ?
#
loop_
_entity_poly.entity_id
_entity_poly.type
_entity_poly.pdbx_seq_one_letter_code
_entity_poly.pdbx_strand_id
1 'polypeptide(L)'
;MKKHSHIIKTLVLVPFVFSLLTIGLVAAERGGGSNMPGPLYRMDTGNFDGNRIYDDLENNGMIVSHRISGHSGMEWPKDSHLYINFASGIWVAGKVGGDIRTAVGEYGPEFVSGPWGGDASSSDHKLYKVNKSDLADPLANADFQNWPTDLGAPWVDNDGDGVYTPMPAGADHPEFIGDQVIWWVMNDGDLAQHSIFNTLPVGIEMQVTVWGYDRPDAFGDMMFVKGLIINKGGVDVTETICGR
;
A
#
# COMPACT_ATOMS: atom_id res chain seq x y z
N MET A 1 10.95 86.03 56.01
CA MET A 1 10.06 84.93 56.49
C MET A 1 9.08 84.56 55.38
N LYS A 2 8.73 83.27 55.29
CA LYS A 2 7.86 82.55 54.33
C LYS A 2 8.49 82.07 53.00
N LYS A 3 8.84 80.78 53.03
CA LYS A 3 9.08 79.84 51.91
C LYS A 3 7.90 79.83 50.94
N HIS A 4 8.16 79.69 49.64
CA HIS A 4 7.29 78.95 48.73
C HIS A 4 8.14 77.97 47.91
N SER A 5 7.79 76.69 48.05
CA SER A 5 8.36 75.54 47.37
C SER A 5 7.79 75.47 45.95
N HIS A 6 8.64 75.26 44.94
CA HIS A 6 8.21 74.68 43.67
C HIS A 6 9.05 73.45 43.37
N ILE A 7 8.38 72.31 43.49
CA ILE A 7 8.84 70.98 43.06
C ILE A 7 8.71 70.96 41.52
N ILE A 8 9.84 70.90 40.82
CA ILE A 8 9.85 70.55 39.40
C ILE A 8 10.25 69.07 39.31
N LYS A 9 9.33 68.27 38.77
CA LYS A 9 9.48 66.83 38.54
C LYS A 9 10.37 66.63 37.32
N THR A 10 11.62 66.20 37.51
CA THR A 10 12.49 65.80 36.40
C THR A 10 12.15 64.36 36.01
N LEU A 11 11.57 64.21 34.82
CA LEU A 11 11.31 62.94 34.15
C LEU A 11 12.65 62.35 33.70
N VAL A 12 13.10 61.26 34.33
CA VAL A 12 14.29 60.51 33.90
C VAL A 12 13.86 59.45 32.90
N LEU A 13 14.18 59.66 31.61
CA LEU A 13 14.09 58.61 30.59
C LEU A 13 15.29 57.66 30.76
N VAL A 14 15.04 56.43 31.17
CA VAL A 14 16.03 55.35 31.14
C VAL A 14 15.89 54.63 29.80
N PRO A 15 16.91 54.60 28.92
CA PRO A 15 16.82 53.80 27.70
C PRO A 15 16.90 52.32 28.06
N PHE A 16 15.80 51.60 27.83
CA PHE A 16 15.74 50.15 27.96
C PHE A 16 16.45 49.55 26.72
N VAL A 17 17.69 49.12 26.89
CA VAL A 17 18.43 48.39 25.85
C VAL A 17 17.88 46.95 25.81
N PHE A 18 17.01 46.68 24.85
CA PHE A 18 16.59 45.32 24.51
C PHE A 18 17.72 44.64 23.74
N SER A 19 18.53 43.82 24.42
CA SER A 19 19.43 42.88 23.73
C SER A 19 18.63 41.68 23.26
N LEU A 20 18.20 41.69 21.99
CA LEU A 20 17.80 40.47 21.29
C LEU A 20 19.06 39.63 21.03
N LEU A 21 19.29 38.64 21.89
CA LEU A 21 20.15 37.51 21.56
C LEU A 21 19.44 36.66 20.51
N THR A 22 19.67 36.95 19.23
CA THR A 22 19.37 36.04 18.14
C THR A 22 20.40 34.91 18.17
N ILE A 23 20.05 33.81 18.85
CA ILE A 23 20.74 32.54 18.64
C ILE A 23 20.35 32.12 17.22
N GLY A 24 21.25 32.34 16.26
CA GLY A 24 21.15 31.75 14.94
C GLY A 24 21.20 30.24 15.09
N LEU A 25 20.04 29.60 15.11
CA LEU A 25 19.96 28.17 14.85
C LEU A 25 20.33 28.02 13.37
N VAL A 26 21.61 27.74 13.10
CA VAL A 26 22.03 27.25 11.79
C VAL A 26 21.37 25.90 11.66
N ALA A 27 20.20 25.86 11.01
CA ALA A 27 19.76 24.65 10.35
C ALA A 27 20.88 24.32 9.36
N ALA A 28 21.65 23.26 9.65
CA ALA A 28 22.45 22.67 8.60
C ALA A 28 21.46 22.29 7.50
N GLU A 29 21.54 22.94 6.34
CA GLU A 29 20.96 22.40 5.14
C GLU A 29 21.50 20.98 5.03
N ARG A 30 20.62 19.98 5.18
CA ARG A 30 20.95 18.61 4.76
C ARG A 30 21.34 18.77 3.31
N GLY A 31 22.64 18.65 3.04
CA GLY A 31 23.19 18.64 1.69
C GLY A 31 22.29 17.75 0.85
N GLY A 32 21.78 18.33 -0.25
CA GLY A 32 20.75 17.73 -1.08
C GLY A 32 21.01 16.26 -1.25
N GLY A 33 20.08 15.44 -0.75
CA GLY A 33 20.09 14.02 -1.03
C GLY A 33 20.18 13.89 -2.54
N SER A 34 21.28 13.31 -3.02
CA SER A 34 21.27 12.74 -4.36
C SER A 34 20.08 11.81 -4.39
N ASN A 35 18.99 12.22 -5.07
CA ASN A 35 18.00 11.29 -5.59
C ASN A 35 18.73 10.45 -6.64
N MET A 36 19.56 9.52 -6.16
CA MET A 36 19.86 8.33 -6.92
C MET A 36 18.48 7.73 -7.19
N PRO A 37 18.10 7.47 -8.45
CA PRO A 37 16.87 6.76 -8.69
C PRO A 37 17.01 5.44 -7.94
N GLY A 38 16.19 5.24 -6.91
CA GLY A 38 15.99 3.90 -6.37
C GLY A 38 15.55 2.98 -7.51
N PRO A 39 15.55 1.66 -7.30
CA PRO A 39 14.97 0.74 -8.27
C PRO A 39 13.60 1.26 -8.70
N LEU A 40 13.37 1.40 -10.01
CA LEU A 40 12.05 1.75 -10.50
C LEU A 40 11.18 0.50 -10.36
N TYR A 41 10.42 0.44 -9.27
CA TYR A 41 9.44 -0.61 -9.07
C TYR A 41 8.29 -0.41 -10.05
N ARG A 42 7.83 -1.51 -10.64
CA ARG A 42 6.63 -1.48 -11.48
C ARG A 42 5.39 -1.29 -10.60
N MET A 43 4.98 -0.04 -10.42
CA MET A 43 3.66 0.28 -9.90
C MET A 43 2.63 -0.12 -10.95
N ASP A 44 1.69 -0.96 -10.55
CA ASP A 44 0.56 -1.39 -11.37
C ASP A 44 -0.72 -1.07 -10.61
N THR A 45 -1.72 -0.64 -11.36
CA THR A 45 -3.00 -0.17 -10.84
C THR A 45 -4.12 -0.90 -11.55
N GLY A 46 -5.21 -1.16 -10.84
CA GLY A 46 -6.36 -1.85 -11.38
C GLY A 46 -7.58 -1.59 -10.53
N ASN A 47 -8.68 -2.27 -10.87
CA ASN A 47 -9.95 -2.05 -10.20
C ASN A 47 -10.61 -3.35 -9.83
N PHE A 48 -11.15 -3.40 -8.62
CA PHE A 48 -12.19 -4.35 -8.27
C PHE A 48 -13.54 -3.75 -8.68
N ASP A 49 -14.27 -4.47 -9.51
CA ASP A 49 -15.58 -4.07 -10.04
C ASP A 49 -16.51 -5.29 -10.21
N GLY A 50 -16.17 -6.40 -9.57
CA GLY A 50 -16.84 -7.70 -9.71
C GLY A 50 -18.24 -7.76 -9.08
N ASN A 51 -18.71 -6.68 -8.45
CA ASN A 51 -20.08 -6.56 -7.94
C ASN A 51 -20.52 -5.08 -7.85
N ARG A 52 -21.38 -4.74 -6.88
CA ARG A 52 -21.91 -3.37 -6.69
C ARG A 52 -20.92 -2.42 -6.02
N ILE A 53 -19.70 -2.86 -5.73
CA ILE A 53 -18.58 -2.00 -5.30
C ILE A 53 -17.68 -1.72 -6.50
N TYR A 54 -17.15 -0.50 -6.55
CA TYR A 54 -15.98 -0.17 -7.35
C TYR A 54 -14.86 0.26 -6.41
N ASP A 55 -13.66 -0.26 -6.62
CA ASP A 55 -12.49 0.04 -5.80
C ASP A 55 -11.23 0.21 -6.65
N ASP A 56 -10.45 1.24 -6.35
CA ASP A 56 -9.16 1.54 -6.94
C ASP A 56 -8.04 0.79 -6.18
N LEU A 57 -7.32 -0.09 -6.87
CA LEU A 57 -6.29 -0.97 -6.31
C LEU A 57 -4.89 -0.59 -6.80
N GLU A 58 -3.89 -0.80 -5.94
CA GLU A 58 -2.48 -0.81 -6.34
C GLU A 58 -1.80 -2.11 -5.89
N ASN A 59 -0.81 -2.56 -6.66
CA ASN A 59 -0.02 -3.76 -6.36
C ASN A 59 1.03 -3.58 -5.24
N ASN A 60 0.96 -2.50 -4.46
CA ASN A 60 2.02 -2.05 -3.56
C ASN A 60 1.54 -1.86 -2.12
N GLY A 61 0.45 -2.50 -1.69
CA GLY A 61 0.00 -2.47 -0.29
C GLY A 61 -1.16 -1.52 -0.02
N MET A 62 -1.56 -0.72 -0.99
CA MET A 62 -2.85 -0.01 -0.98
C MET A 62 -3.96 -0.95 -1.47
N ILE A 63 -4.90 -1.29 -0.59
CA ILE A 63 -6.11 -2.05 -0.92
C ILE A 63 -7.22 -1.12 -1.42
N VAL A 64 -7.28 0.12 -0.92
CA VAL A 64 -8.16 1.18 -1.42
C VAL A 64 -7.29 2.39 -1.67
N SER A 65 -7.15 2.80 -2.93
CA SER A 65 -6.22 3.87 -3.31
C SER A 65 -6.92 5.12 -3.82
N HIS A 66 -6.78 6.20 -3.06
CA HIS A 66 -7.11 7.55 -3.52
C HIS A 66 -6.07 8.12 -4.50
N ARG A 67 -4.91 7.46 -4.65
CA ARG A 67 -3.76 8.02 -5.39
C ARG A 67 -3.94 7.93 -6.90
N ILE A 68 -4.86 7.08 -7.35
CA ILE A 68 -5.16 6.85 -8.77
C ILE A 68 -6.12 7.93 -9.26
N SER A 69 -7.26 8.08 -8.59
CA SER A 69 -8.35 8.95 -9.00
C SER A 69 -8.30 10.34 -8.37
N GLY A 70 -7.54 10.53 -7.29
CA GLY A 70 -7.44 11.79 -6.54
C GLY A 70 -8.65 12.06 -5.64
N HIS A 71 -9.65 11.17 -5.63
CA HIS A 71 -10.77 11.16 -4.69
C HIS A 71 -10.76 9.85 -3.89
N SER A 72 -11.79 9.62 -3.07
CA SER A 72 -11.92 8.38 -2.31
C SER A 72 -11.84 7.15 -3.22
N GLY A 73 -11.01 6.16 -2.86
CA GLY A 73 -10.74 5.00 -3.71
C GLY A 73 -11.89 3.99 -3.83
N MET A 74 -12.84 3.98 -2.89
CA MET A 74 -13.95 3.02 -2.90
C MET A 74 -15.31 3.70 -3.01
N GLU A 75 -16.08 3.23 -3.99
CA GLU A 75 -17.43 3.68 -4.30
C GLU A 75 -18.45 2.58 -4.00
N TRP A 76 -19.53 2.95 -3.31
CA TRP A 76 -20.67 2.08 -3.11
C TRP A 76 -21.97 2.88 -2.92
N PRO A 77 -23.03 2.57 -3.69
CA PRO A 77 -23.04 1.67 -4.85
C PRO A 77 -22.17 2.20 -6.00
N LYS A 78 -21.57 1.30 -6.78
CA LYS A 78 -20.87 1.63 -8.02
C LYS A 78 -21.74 2.47 -8.96
N ASP A 79 -21.14 3.44 -9.64
CA ASP A 79 -21.76 4.41 -10.55
C ASP A 79 -22.72 5.43 -9.88
N SER A 80 -22.75 5.52 -8.54
CA SER A 80 -23.56 6.49 -7.80
C SER A 80 -22.83 7.79 -7.46
N HIS A 81 -21.50 7.82 -7.58
CA HIS A 81 -20.61 8.85 -7.08
C HIS A 81 -20.69 9.07 -5.55
N LEU A 82 -21.15 8.05 -4.80
CA LEU A 82 -21.11 8.01 -3.35
C LEU A 82 -19.95 7.14 -2.88
N TYR A 83 -19.04 7.74 -2.13
CA TYR A 83 -17.80 7.08 -1.70
C TYR A 83 -17.85 6.68 -0.23
N ILE A 84 -17.36 5.47 0.06
CA ILE A 84 -17.46 4.86 1.39
C ILE A 84 -16.11 4.67 2.07
N ASN A 85 -15.01 4.66 1.31
CA ASN A 85 -13.67 4.58 1.87
C ASN A 85 -12.70 5.45 1.08
N PHE A 86 -12.00 6.35 1.78
CA PHE A 86 -11.03 7.23 1.15
C PHE A 86 -9.75 6.48 0.77
N ALA A 87 -9.14 5.79 1.74
CA ALA A 87 -7.92 5.03 1.55
C ALA A 87 -7.82 3.91 2.60
N SER A 88 -7.22 2.79 2.24
CA SER A 88 -6.91 1.70 3.16
C SER A 88 -5.74 0.90 2.60
N GLY A 89 -4.79 0.58 3.45
CA GLY A 89 -3.65 -0.27 3.11
C GLY A 89 -3.36 -1.25 4.23
N ILE A 90 -2.51 -2.23 3.96
CA ILE A 90 -2.16 -3.25 4.95
C ILE A 90 -1.06 -2.72 5.88
N TRP A 91 -1.20 -3.01 7.17
CA TRP A 91 -0.20 -2.70 8.18
C TRP A 91 0.28 -4.00 8.80
N VAL A 92 1.59 -4.17 8.84
CA VAL A 92 2.26 -5.24 9.58
C VAL A 92 3.30 -4.62 10.49
N ALA A 93 3.28 -4.98 11.76
CA ALA A 93 4.28 -4.56 12.73
C ALA A 93 4.73 -5.76 13.57
N GLY A 94 5.98 -5.76 14.01
CA GLY A 94 6.50 -6.81 14.88
C GLY A 94 7.93 -6.53 15.32
N LYS A 95 8.49 -7.44 16.10
CA LYS A 95 9.89 -7.41 16.56
C LYS A 95 10.75 -8.31 15.70
N VAL A 96 11.80 -7.75 15.10
CA VAL A 96 12.79 -8.46 14.27
C VAL A 96 14.16 -8.24 14.87
N GLY A 97 14.75 -9.30 15.44
CA GLY A 97 16.03 -9.19 16.16
C GLY A 97 15.96 -8.29 17.42
N GLY A 98 14.75 -8.06 17.96
CA GLY A 98 14.50 -7.19 19.11
C GLY A 98 14.04 -5.77 18.75
N ASP A 99 14.24 -5.33 17.51
CA ASP A 99 13.80 -4.00 17.03
C ASP A 99 12.35 -4.04 16.54
N ILE A 100 11.58 -2.99 16.83
CA ILE A 100 10.26 -2.79 16.24
C ILE A 100 10.44 -2.40 14.77
N ARG A 101 9.77 -3.14 13.88
CA ARG A 101 9.72 -2.88 12.44
C ARG A 101 8.29 -2.85 11.95
N THR A 102 8.02 -2.00 10.98
CA THR A 102 6.69 -1.82 10.40
C THR A 102 6.76 -1.87 8.87
N ALA A 103 5.69 -2.34 8.24
CA ALA A 103 5.41 -2.20 6.82
C ALA A 103 3.96 -1.75 6.69
N VAL A 104 3.75 -0.51 6.24
CA VAL A 104 2.48 0.20 6.40
C VAL A 104 1.93 0.77 5.10
N GLY A 105 0.61 0.71 4.93
CA GLY A 105 -0.13 1.47 3.92
C GLY A 105 -1.14 2.44 4.58
N GLU A 106 -0.71 3.67 4.91
CA GLU A 106 -1.57 4.68 5.55
C GLU A 106 -2.31 5.52 4.50
N TYR A 107 -1.55 6.33 3.75
CA TYR A 107 -2.00 7.05 2.53
C TYR A 107 -1.01 6.88 1.38
N GLY A 108 0.11 6.22 1.66
CA GLY A 108 1.09 5.75 0.72
C GLY A 108 1.67 4.45 1.25
N PRO A 109 2.27 3.64 0.38
CA PRO A 109 2.76 2.31 0.75
C PRO A 109 4.23 2.29 1.19
N GLU A 110 4.56 1.40 2.13
CA GLU A 110 5.92 0.93 2.39
C GLU A 110 6.25 -0.39 1.67
N PHE A 111 5.24 -1.02 1.04
CA PHE A 111 5.44 -2.19 0.19
C PHE A 111 5.77 -1.77 -1.25
N VAL A 112 6.52 -2.63 -1.94
CA VAL A 112 6.84 -2.56 -3.36
C VAL A 112 6.31 -3.80 -4.07
N SER A 113 6.09 -3.70 -5.37
CA SER A 113 5.52 -4.79 -6.16
C SER A 113 6.50 -5.94 -6.39
N GLY A 114 5.95 -7.15 -6.44
CA GLY A 114 6.66 -8.39 -6.77
C GLY A 114 7.15 -9.18 -5.56
N PRO A 115 7.70 -10.38 -5.81
CA PRO A 115 8.26 -11.24 -4.79
C PRO A 115 9.55 -10.67 -4.20
N TRP A 116 9.84 -11.05 -2.96
CA TRP A 116 11.04 -10.66 -2.24
C TRP A 116 12.29 -11.12 -2.98
N GLY A 117 13.18 -10.17 -3.29
CA GLY A 117 14.41 -10.44 -4.03
C GLY A 117 14.22 -10.71 -5.53
N GLY A 118 13.00 -10.55 -6.06
CA GLY A 118 12.71 -10.62 -7.49
C GLY A 118 13.21 -9.39 -8.26
N ASP A 119 13.16 -9.46 -9.59
CA ASP A 119 13.46 -8.31 -10.45
C ASP A 119 12.37 -7.24 -10.32
N ALA A 120 12.65 -6.17 -9.57
CA ALA A 120 11.75 -5.05 -9.32
C ALA A 120 11.10 -4.44 -10.58
N SER A 121 11.74 -4.61 -11.76
CA SER A 121 11.27 -4.06 -13.03
C SER A 121 10.43 -5.02 -13.87
N SER A 122 10.25 -6.27 -13.42
CA SER A 122 9.51 -7.29 -14.17
C SER A 122 8.08 -6.84 -14.50
N SER A 123 7.66 -7.10 -15.74
CA SER A 123 6.28 -6.88 -16.19
C SER A 123 5.25 -7.73 -15.46
N ASP A 124 5.70 -8.83 -14.85
CA ASP A 124 4.85 -9.81 -14.16
C ASP A 124 4.47 -9.33 -12.75
N HIS A 125 5.10 -8.25 -12.28
CA HIS A 125 4.77 -7.61 -11.02
C HIS A 125 3.56 -6.69 -11.23
N LYS A 126 2.39 -7.31 -11.39
CA LYS A 126 1.12 -6.67 -11.77
C LYS A 126 -0.07 -7.24 -11.00
N LEU A 127 -1.22 -6.59 -11.11
CA LEU A 127 -2.50 -7.13 -10.67
C LEU A 127 -3.00 -8.11 -11.74
N TYR A 128 -3.19 -9.38 -11.39
CA TYR A 128 -3.79 -10.37 -12.26
C TYR A 128 -5.28 -10.44 -11.95
N LYS A 129 -6.13 -10.19 -12.96
CA LYS A 129 -7.58 -10.13 -12.78
C LYS A 129 -8.28 -11.15 -13.67
N VAL A 130 -9.04 -12.03 -13.05
CA VAL A 130 -9.81 -13.07 -13.73
C VAL A 130 -11.25 -13.07 -13.22
N ASN A 131 -12.18 -13.39 -14.12
CA ASN A 131 -13.58 -13.54 -13.82
C ASN A 131 -14.00 -14.97 -14.09
N LYS A 132 -14.94 -15.49 -13.30
CA LYS A 132 -15.46 -16.85 -13.50
C LYS A 132 -16.09 -17.02 -14.89
N SER A 133 -16.61 -15.94 -15.47
CA SER A 133 -17.11 -15.90 -16.85
C SER A 133 -16.03 -16.19 -17.90
N ASP A 134 -14.75 -15.99 -17.59
CA ASP A 134 -13.65 -16.23 -18.52
C ASP A 134 -13.54 -17.71 -18.89
N LEU A 135 -14.09 -18.63 -18.09
CA LEU A 135 -14.22 -20.05 -18.45
C LEU A 135 -14.97 -20.28 -19.77
N ALA A 136 -15.83 -19.35 -20.19
CA ALA A 136 -16.55 -19.44 -21.46
C ALA A 136 -15.69 -19.04 -22.68
N ASP A 137 -14.73 -18.14 -22.51
CA ASP A 137 -13.77 -17.72 -23.54
C ASP A 137 -12.40 -17.38 -22.91
N PRO A 138 -11.62 -18.38 -22.48
CA PRO A 138 -10.40 -18.14 -21.72
C PRO A 138 -9.31 -17.38 -22.48
N LEU A 139 -9.34 -17.45 -23.82
CA LEU A 139 -8.35 -16.79 -24.68
C LEU A 139 -8.55 -15.27 -24.72
N ALA A 140 -9.75 -14.78 -24.38
CA ALA A 140 -10.03 -13.35 -24.34
C ALA A 140 -9.38 -12.64 -23.14
N ASN A 141 -9.02 -13.38 -22.08
CA ASN A 141 -8.34 -12.82 -20.91
C ASN A 141 -6.88 -13.26 -20.84
N ALA A 142 -5.96 -12.32 -21.05
CA ALA A 142 -4.52 -12.57 -20.96
C ALA A 142 -4.05 -12.98 -19.56
N ASP A 143 -4.69 -12.49 -18.49
CA ASP A 143 -4.33 -12.88 -17.11
C ASP A 143 -4.77 -14.31 -16.80
N PHE A 144 -5.86 -14.79 -17.40
CA PHE A 144 -6.25 -16.19 -17.32
C PHE A 144 -5.18 -17.07 -17.97
N GLN A 145 -4.71 -16.70 -19.17
CA GLN A 145 -3.69 -17.46 -19.90
C GLN A 145 -2.31 -17.42 -19.24
N ASN A 146 -1.97 -16.32 -18.57
CA ASN A 146 -0.66 -16.10 -17.96
C ASN A 146 -0.75 -16.04 -16.44
N TRP A 147 -1.66 -16.81 -15.84
CA TRP A 147 -1.88 -16.81 -14.39
C TRP A 147 -0.58 -17.21 -13.66
N PRO A 148 -0.12 -16.46 -12.65
CA PRO A 148 1.25 -16.56 -12.13
C PRO A 148 1.36 -17.65 -11.04
N THR A 149 1.15 -18.89 -11.45
CA THR A 149 1.16 -20.07 -10.56
C THR A 149 2.55 -20.33 -9.96
N ASP A 150 3.60 -19.97 -10.68
CA ASP A 150 5.00 -20.01 -10.24
C ASP A 150 5.29 -19.03 -9.09
N LEU A 151 4.51 -17.93 -9.00
CA LEU A 151 4.55 -16.98 -7.89
C LEU A 151 3.62 -17.37 -6.73
N GLY A 152 2.86 -18.47 -6.87
CA GLY A 152 1.98 -19.01 -5.84
C GLY A 152 0.49 -18.66 -6.00
N ALA A 153 0.07 -18.12 -7.15
CA ALA A 153 -1.34 -17.86 -7.38
C ALA A 153 -2.15 -19.17 -7.40
N PRO A 154 -3.27 -19.26 -6.66
CA PRO A 154 -4.08 -20.48 -6.61
C PRO A 154 -4.69 -20.84 -7.97
N TRP A 155 -4.68 -22.13 -8.30
CA TRP A 155 -5.20 -22.68 -9.56
C TRP A 155 -5.70 -24.11 -9.36
N VAL A 156 -6.46 -24.61 -10.34
CA VAL A 156 -6.98 -25.98 -10.37
C VAL A 156 -6.22 -26.76 -11.42
N ASP A 157 -5.43 -27.72 -10.95
CA ASP A 157 -4.71 -28.72 -11.75
C ASP A 157 -5.67 -29.88 -12.08
N ASN A 158 -6.24 -29.86 -13.28
CA ASN A 158 -7.29 -30.80 -13.66
C ASN A 158 -6.76 -32.12 -14.21
N ASP A 159 -5.53 -32.15 -14.74
CA ASP A 159 -4.89 -33.36 -15.25
C ASP A 159 -3.84 -33.96 -14.30
N GLY A 160 -3.47 -33.22 -13.24
CA GLY A 160 -2.64 -33.68 -12.14
C GLY A 160 -1.15 -33.70 -12.47
N ASP A 161 -0.69 -32.94 -13.47
CA ASP A 161 0.69 -32.92 -13.91
C ASP A 161 1.59 -31.90 -13.18
N GLY A 162 0.98 -31.01 -12.38
CA GLY A 162 1.66 -29.98 -11.60
C GLY A 162 2.18 -28.79 -12.42
N VAL A 163 1.77 -28.64 -13.68
CA VAL A 163 2.14 -27.57 -14.60
C VAL A 163 0.89 -26.83 -15.05
N TYR A 164 0.87 -25.50 -14.92
CA TYR A 164 -0.29 -24.73 -15.37
C TYR A 164 -0.41 -24.72 -16.90
N THR A 165 -1.33 -25.52 -17.44
CA THR A 165 -1.70 -25.56 -18.86
C THR A 165 -3.13 -25.07 -19.05
N PRO A 166 -3.34 -23.76 -19.23
CA PRO A 166 -4.68 -23.18 -19.21
C PRO A 166 -5.55 -23.69 -20.36
N MET A 167 -6.84 -23.83 -20.07
CA MET A 167 -7.86 -23.98 -21.10
C MET A 167 -7.82 -22.80 -22.09
N PRO A 168 -8.19 -23.02 -23.37
CA PRO A 168 -8.67 -24.28 -23.94
C PRO A 168 -7.54 -25.20 -24.46
N ALA A 169 -6.28 -24.79 -24.39
CA ALA A 169 -5.15 -25.56 -24.90
C ALA A 169 -4.78 -26.74 -23.98
N GLY A 170 -4.89 -26.56 -22.67
CA GLY A 170 -4.80 -27.60 -21.65
C GLY A 170 -6.11 -27.75 -20.87
N ALA A 171 -6.01 -28.29 -19.65
CA ALA A 171 -7.17 -28.59 -18.80
C ALA A 171 -7.37 -27.60 -17.64
N ASP A 172 -6.39 -26.73 -17.38
CA ASP A 172 -6.30 -26.01 -16.12
C ASP A 172 -6.94 -24.63 -16.17
N HIS A 173 -7.17 -24.06 -14.99
CA HIS A 173 -7.68 -22.71 -14.85
C HIS A 173 -7.35 -22.11 -13.48
N PRO A 174 -7.45 -20.78 -13.31
CA PRO A 174 -7.33 -20.13 -12.00
C PRO A 174 -8.38 -20.65 -11.01
N GLU A 175 -8.08 -20.60 -9.71
CA GLU A 175 -9.08 -20.94 -8.70
C GLU A 175 -10.05 -19.78 -8.51
N PHE A 176 -11.34 -20.01 -8.74
CA PHE A 176 -12.39 -19.00 -8.60
C PHE A 176 -13.09 -19.09 -7.24
N ILE A 177 -12.57 -18.34 -6.27
CA ILE A 177 -13.29 -18.03 -5.02
C ILE A 177 -14.19 -16.81 -5.24
N GLY A 178 -15.31 -16.98 -5.93
CA GLY A 178 -16.23 -15.90 -6.31
C GLY A 178 -16.36 -15.72 -7.82
N ASP A 179 -16.91 -14.58 -8.24
CA ASP A 179 -17.15 -14.27 -9.65
C ASP A 179 -16.03 -13.42 -10.26
N GLN A 180 -15.31 -12.66 -9.44
CA GLN A 180 -14.07 -11.97 -9.81
C GLN A 180 -13.00 -12.24 -8.76
N VAL A 181 -11.78 -12.53 -9.23
CA VAL A 181 -10.58 -12.70 -8.39
C VAL A 181 -9.47 -11.81 -8.94
N ILE A 182 -8.85 -11.05 -8.05
CA ILE A 182 -7.64 -10.26 -8.35
C ILE A 182 -6.53 -10.76 -7.43
N TRP A 183 -5.34 -11.01 -7.98
CA TRP A 183 -4.22 -11.56 -7.25
C TRP A 183 -2.90 -10.85 -7.60
N TRP A 184 -2.03 -10.65 -6.61
CA TRP A 184 -0.68 -10.11 -6.81
C TRP A 184 0.26 -10.47 -5.66
N VAL A 185 1.56 -10.20 -5.86
CA VAL A 185 2.62 -10.30 -4.84
C VAL A 185 3.22 -8.91 -4.59
N MET A 186 3.56 -8.64 -3.35
CA MET A 186 4.30 -7.45 -2.91
C MET A 186 5.26 -7.79 -1.78
N ASN A 187 6.22 -6.91 -1.48
CA ASN A 187 7.18 -7.12 -0.40
C ASN A 187 7.61 -5.78 0.23
N ASP A 188 8.15 -5.78 1.44
CA ASP A 188 8.56 -4.55 2.14
C ASP A 188 10.08 -4.30 2.10
N GLY A 189 10.83 -4.97 1.22
CA GLY A 189 12.29 -5.02 1.28
C GLY A 189 13.01 -3.73 0.90
N ASP A 190 12.32 -2.76 0.31
CA ASP A 190 12.93 -1.49 -0.09
C ASP A 190 12.94 -0.48 1.06
N LEU A 191 14.12 -0.29 1.66
CA LEU A 191 14.34 0.70 2.71
C LEU A 191 13.91 2.12 2.31
N ALA A 192 13.98 2.49 1.02
CA ALA A 192 13.59 3.83 0.58
C ALA A 192 12.08 4.09 0.75
N GLN A 193 11.24 3.06 0.79
CA GLN A 193 9.80 3.21 1.01
C GLN A 193 9.43 3.37 2.49
N HIS A 194 10.28 2.93 3.43
CA HIS A 194 10.03 2.93 4.88
C HIS A 194 10.15 4.32 5.50
N SER A 195 9.23 5.21 5.12
CA SER A 195 9.24 6.63 5.47
C SER A 195 8.17 7.02 6.49
N ILE A 196 7.20 6.15 6.77
CA ILE A 196 6.05 6.47 7.63
C ILE A 196 6.49 6.47 9.09
N PHE A 197 7.08 5.36 9.54
CA PHE A 197 7.65 5.24 10.89
C PHE A 197 9.18 5.19 10.92
N ASN A 198 9.84 5.25 9.76
CA ASN A 198 11.29 5.25 9.61
C ASN A 198 11.96 4.03 10.28
N THR A 199 11.31 2.87 10.22
CA THR A 199 11.89 1.60 10.65
C THR A 199 12.66 0.92 9.52
N LEU A 200 13.47 -0.09 9.84
CA LEU A 200 13.95 -1.01 8.81
C LEU A 200 12.80 -1.90 8.31
N PRO A 201 12.90 -2.47 7.09
CA PRO A 201 12.02 -3.53 6.63
C PRO A 201 11.82 -4.66 7.64
N VAL A 202 10.57 -5.07 7.82
CA VAL A 202 10.16 -6.28 8.54
C VAL A 202 10.80 -7.51 7.88
N GLY A 203 10.85 -7.56 6.55
CA GLY A 203 11.46 -8.67 5.82
C GLY A 203 10.43 -9.68 5.30
N ILE A 204 9.31 -9.19 4.78
CA ILE A 204 8.16 -10.00 4.40
C ILE A 204 7.81 -9.85 2.92
N GLU A 205 7.32 -10.94 2.36
CA GLU A 205 6.56 -10.99 1.12
C GLU A 205 5.10 -11.23 1.46
N MET A 206 4.19 -10.65 0.70
CA MET A 206 2.76 -10.85 0.84
C MET A 206 2.15 -11.21 -0.50
N GLN A 207 1.42 -12.32 -0.53
CA GLN A 207 0.52 -12.66 -1.62
C GLN A 207 -0.89 -12.21 -1.25
N VAL A 208 -1.50 -11.39 -2.10
CA VAL A 208 -2.81 -10.81 -1.83
C VAL A 208 -3.83 -11.35 -2.82
N THR A 209 -5.00 -11.72 -2.30
CA THR A 209 -6.16 -12.11 -3.10
C THR A 209 -7.34 -11.23 -2.72
N VAL A 210 -7.92 -10.55 -3.69
CA VAL A 210 -9.17 -9.80 -3.58
C VAL A 210 -10.24 -10.52 -4.39
N TRP A 211 -11.44 -10.65 -3.84
CA TRP A 211 -12.54 -11.26 -4.57
C TRP A 211 -13.90 -10.72 -4.16
N GLY A 212 -14.90 -11.02 -4.98
CA GLY A 212 -16.30 -10.73 -4.70
C GLY A 212 -17.25 -11.62 -5.48
N TYR A 213 -18.53 -11.47 -5.16
CA TYR A 213 -19.61 -12.23 -5.77
C TYR A 213 -20.61 -11.27 -6.43
N ASP A 214 -20.99 -11.53 -7.67
CA ASP A 214 -22.02 -10.77 -8.37
C ASP A 214 -23.40 -11.33 -8.02
N ARG A 215 -23.93 -10.90 -6.87
CA ARG A 215 -25.15 -11.46 -6.27
C ARG A 215 -26.12 -10.36 -5.84
N PRO A 216 -27.44 -10.62 -5.91
CA PRO A 216 -28.45 -9.66 -5.46
C PRO A 216 -28.58 -9.57 -3.93
N ASP A 217 -27.97 -10.50 -3.19
CA ASP A 217 -27.93 -10.50 -1.72
C ASP A 217 -26.75 -9.69 -1.18
N ALA A 218 -26.55 -9.72 0.15
CA ALA A 218 -25.52 -8.96 0.83
C ALA A 218 -24.09 -9.23 0.32
N PHE A 219 -23.80 -10.40 -0.28
CA PHE A 219 -22.47 -10.67 -0.84
C PHE A 219 -22.16 -9.80 -2.06
N GLY A 220 -23.18 -9.29 -2.76
CA GLY A 220 -23.00 -8.30 -3.83
C GLY A 220 -22.57 -6.92 -3.35
N ASP A 221 -22.62 -6.68 -2.04
CA ASP A 221 -22.18 -5.45 -1.36
C ASP A 221 -20.92 -5.68 -0.51
N MET A 222 -20.15 -6.74 -0.82
CA MET A 222 -18.93 -7.09 -0.07
C MET A 222 -17.74 -7.28 -1.01
N MET A 223 -16.59 -6.76 -0.58
CA MET A 223 -15.29 -7.08 -1.14
C MET A 223 -14.46 -7.77 -0.07
N PHE A 224 -13.90 -8.91 -0.43
CA PHE A 224 -13.08 -9.71 0.48
C PHE A 224 -11.61 -9.57 0.12
N VAL A 225 -10.75 -9.59 1.14
CA VAL A 225 -9.30 -9.49 0.99
C VAL A 225 -8.65 -10.55 1.87
N LYS A 226 -7.71 -11.29 1.29
CA LYS A 226 -6.86 -12.27 1.98
C LYS A 226 -5.40 -11.93 1.71
N GLY A 227 -4.61 -11.83 2.76
CA GLY A 227 -3.15 -11.73 2.66
C GLY A 227 -2.48 -12.97 3.24
N LEU A 228 -1.62 -13.62 2.47
CA LEU A 228 -0.66 -14.61 2.97
C LEU A 228 0.68 -13.91 3.18
N ILE A 229 1.12 -13.83 4.45
CA ILE A 229 2.38 -13.18 4.83
C ILE A 229 3.45 -14.25 4.98
N ILE A 230 4.58 -14.06 4.29
CA ILE A 230 5.70 -14.99 4.26
C ILE A 230 6.94 -14.27 4.77
N ASN A 231 7.57 -14.80 5.81
CA ASN A 231 8.85 -14.28 6.30
C ASN A 231 9.98 -14.69 5.34
N LYS A 232 10.60 -13.70 4.71
CA LYS A 232 11.70 -13.88 3.73
C LYS A 232 13.01 -13.24 4.21
N GLY A 233 12.96 -12.44 5.29
CA GLY A 233 14.09 -11.72 5.86
C GLY A 233 15.07 -12.56 6.68
N GLY A 234 14.77 -13.85 6.90
CA GLY A 234 15.68 -14.80 7.56
C GLY A 234 15.83 -14.61 9.08
N VAL A 235 15.06 -13.71 9.68
CA VAL A 235 14.99 -13.47 11.13
C VAL A 235 13.53 -13.59 11.56
N ASP A 236 13.26 -14.26 12.67
CA ASP A 236 11.90 -14.41 13.17
C ASP A 236 11.27 -13.05 13.48
N VAL A 237 10.04 -12.86 13.00
CA VAL A 237 9.19 -11.74 13.36
C VAL A 237 8.33 -12.18 14.53
N THR A 238 8.57 -11.61 15.70
CA THR A 238 7.87 -11.95 16.95
C THR A 238 6.89 -10.83 17.32
N GLU A 239 5.86 -11.15 18.11
CA GLU A 239 4.83 -10.18 18.53
C GLU A 239 4.14 -9.48 17.34
N THR A 240 3.93 -10.23 16.25
CA THR A 240 3.35 -9.68 15.01
C THR A 240 1.92 -9.21 15.22
N ILE A 241 1.64 -8.00 14.75
CA ILE A 241 0.32 -7.37 14.71
C ILE A 241 0.03 -7.01 13.25
N CYS A 242 -1.18 -7.33 12.80
CA CYS A 242 -1.67 -6.94 11.48
C CYS A 242 -2.91 -6.05 11.61
N GLY A 243 -3.04 -5.05 10.74
CA GLY A 243 -4.17 -4.12 10.70
C GLY A 243 -4.42 -3.55 9.31
N ARG A 244 -5.49 -2.76 9.16
CA ARG A 244 -5.82 -1.97 7.97
C ARG A 244 -6.67 -0.75 8.32
#